data_AF-R1FG83-F1
#
_entry.id   AF-R1FG83-F1
#
_cell.length_a   1.000
_cell.length_b   1.000
_cell.length_c   1.000
_cell.angle_alpha   90.00
_cell.angle_beta   90.00
_cell.angle_gamma   90.00
#
_symmetry.space_group_name_H-M   'P 1'
#
loop_
_entity.id
_entity.type
_entity.pdbx_description
1 polymer ?
#
loop_
_entity_poly.entity_id
_entity_poly.type
_entity_poly.pdbx_seq_one_letter_code
_entity_poly.pdbx_strand_id
1 'polypeptide(L)'
;MLCGAGAFVVGILTLGERTISTVGSKITTLTPHRSFATQTGAAVAVLSSSACGLPVSTSHCLVGAVVGVSLAEKLCGVPNTGLDLTVLSKIVVGWVVTIPLAAAVAAAAFVLLSWLTCPHRPYNEGGEILHNATARGE
;
A
#
# COMPACT_ATOMS: atom_id res chain seq x y z
N MET A 1 -3.61 -11.63 19.57
CA MET A 1 -4.61 -11.88 18.51
C MET A 1 -5.91 -11.10 18.75
N LEU A 2 -6.60 -11.25 19.88
CA LEU A 2 -7.84 -10.51 20.17
C LEU A 2 -7.69 -8.99 20.18
N CYS A 3 -6.67 -8.43 20.85
CA CYS A 3 -6.48 -6.97 20.92
C CYS A 3 -6.21 -6.35 19.54
N GLY A 4 -5.49 -7.06 18.66
CA GLY A 4 -5.23 -6.61 17.29
C GLY A 4 -6.48 -6.65 16.41
N ALA A 5 -7.27 -7.73 16.51
CA ALA A 5 -8.55 -7.82 15.80
C ALA A 5 -9.55 -6.75 16.27
N GLY A 6 -9.61 -6.49 17.58
CA GLY A 6 -10.45 -5.43 18.14
C GLY A 6 -10.04 -4.04 17.63
N ALA A 7 -8.75 -3.72 17.67
CA ALA A 7 -8.23 -2.45 17.16
C ALA A 7 -8.49 -2.28 15.65
N PHE A 8 -8.37 -3.36 14.87
CA PHE A 8 -8.67 -3.35 13.43
C PHE A 8 -10.15 -3.04 13.15
N VAL A 9 -11.06 -3.72 13.85
CA VAL A 9 -12.51 -3.47 13.70
C VAL A 9 -12.86 -2.03 14.07
N VAL A 10 -12.36 -1.54 15.21
CA VAL A 10 -12.58 -0.14 15.63
C VAL A 10 -12.01 0.84 14.61
N GLY A 11 -10.83 0.55 14.03
CA GLY A 11 -10.22 1.37 12.99
C GLY A 11 -11.06 1.45 11.70
N ILE A 12 -11.62 0.32 11.24
CA ILE A 12 -12.51 0.31 10.07
C ILE A 12 -13.79 1.10 10.35
N LEU A 13 -14.40 0.93 11.53
CA LEU A 13 -15.65 1.62 11.86
C LEU A 13 -15.47 3.14 11.97
N THR A 14 -14.31 3.60 12.45
CA THR A 14 -14.05 5.04 12.68
C THR A 14 -13.50 5.77 11.46
N LEU A 15 -12.64 5.12 10.67
CA LEU A 15 -11.91 5.77 9.57
C LEU A 15 -12.25 5.19 8.19
N GLY A 16 -12.86 4.00 8.13
CA GLY A 16 -13.13 3.29 6.89
C GLY A 16 -14.15 3.97 5.99
N GLU A 17 -15.15 4.65 6.55
CA GLU A 17 -16.21 5.33 5.79
C GLU A 17 -15.64 6.34 4.77
N ARG A 18 -14.61 7.10 5.16
CA ARG A 18 -13.96 8.11 4.30
C ARG A 18 -13.25 7.45 3.12
N THR A 19 -12.57 6.33 3.37
CA THR A 19 -11.84 5.59 2.33
C THR A 19 -12.81 4.90 1.37
N ILE A 20 -13.86 4.26 1.89
CA ILE A 20 -14.88 3.56 1.08
C ILE A 20 -15.63 4.55 0.18
N SER A 21 -16.05 5.70 0.73
CA SER A 21 -16.72 6.75 -0.03
C SER A 21 -15.83 7.32 -1.15
N THR A 22 -14.53 7.46 -0.91
CA THR A 22 -13.57 7.98 -1.90
C THR A 22 -13.30 6.99 -3.03
N VAL A 23 -13.18 5.70 -2.72
CA VAL A 23 -12.95 4.63 -3.71
C VAL A 23 -14.22 4.33 -4.52
N GLY A 24 -15.38 4.30 -3.86
CA GLY A 24 -16.66 3.97 -4.48
C GLY A 24 -17.20 5.02 -5.45
N SER A 25 -16.79 6.29 -5.30
CA SER A 25 -17.28 7.39 -6.13
C SER A 25 -16.38 7.79 -7.31
N LYS A 26 -15.11 7.38 -7.33
CA LYS A 26 -14.10 8.00 -8.23
C LYS A 26 -13.44 7.10 -9.28
N ILE A 27 -13.61 5.78 -9.24
CA ILE A 27 -12.74 4.89 -10.03
C ILE A 27 -13.39 4.37 -11.32
N THR A 28 -14.71 4.14 -11.37
CA THR A 28 -15.42 3.66 -12.57
C THR A 28 -16.95 3.71 -12.35
N THR A 29 -17.74 3.76 -13.42
CA THR A 29 -19.17 3.47 -13.38
C THR A 29 -19.36 2.00 -12.98
N LEU A 30 -19.50 1.77 -11.68
CA LEU A 30 -19.63 0.45 -11.08
C LEU A 30 -21.01 -0.13 -11.38
N THR A 31 -21.13 -0.85 -12.49
CA THR A 31 -22.20 -1.82 -12.66
C THR A 31 -21.94 -3.04 -11.76
N PRO A 32 -22.99 -3.68 -11.20
CA PRO A 32 -22.83 -4.83 -10.29
C PRO A 32 -21.99 -5.99 -10.86
N HIS A 33 -22.04 -6.21 -12.18
CA HIS A 33 -21.23 -7.24 -12.83
C HIS A 33 -19.72 -6.90 -12.85
N ARG A 34 -19.35 -5.62 -12.98
CA ARG A 34 -17.95 -5.17 -12.98
C ARG A 34 -17.32 -5.28 -11.60
N SER A 35 -18.06 -4.89 -10.56
CA SER A 35 -17.58 -4.97 -9.18
C SER A 35 -17.40 -6.42 -8.73
N PHE A 36 -18.29 -7.33 -9.17
CA PHE A 36 -18.13 -8.75 -8.93
C PHE A 36 -16.87 -9.30 -9.61
N ALA A 37 -16.73 -9.06 -10.93
CA ALA A 37 -15.56 -9.53 -11.69
C ALA A 37 -14.23 -9.01 -11.10
N THR A 38 -14.19 -7.74 -10.70
CA THR A 38 -13.03 -7.11 -10.07
C THR A 38 -12.69 -7.77 -8.74
N GLN A 39 -13.67 -7.96 -7.86
CA GLN A 39 -13.45 -8.58 -6.55
C GLN A 39 -13.01 -10.04 -6.68
N THR A 40 -13.58 -10.78 -7.63
CA THR A 40 -13.13 -12.15 -7.91
C THR A 40 -11.67 -12.16 -8.39
N GLY A 41 -11.29 -11.29 -9.33
CA GLY A 41 -9.91 -11.20 -9.79
C GLY A 41 -8.93 -10.83 -8.67
N ALA A 42 -9.29 -9.86 -7.83
CA ALA A 42 -8.49 -9.46 -6.67
C ALA A 42 -8.36 -10.61 -5.65
N ALA A 43 -9.47 -11.31 -5.35
CA ALA A 43 -9.48 -12.45 -4.45
C ALA A 43 -8.59 -13.58 -4.97
N VAL A 44 -8.66 -13.92 -6.26
CA VAL A 44 -7.77 -14.92 -6.87
C VAL A 44 -6.31 -14.51 -6.70
N ALA A 45 -5.94 -13.26 -7.01
CA ALA A 45 -4.56 -12.79 -6.86
C ALA A 45 -4.06 -12.87 -5.40
N VAL A 46 -4.87 -12.45 -4.44
CA VAL A 46 -4.53 -12.51 -3.01
C VAL A 46 -4.42 -13.95 -2.53
N LEU A 47 -5.35 -14.82 -2.92
CA LEU A 47 -5.35 -16.23 -2.53
C LEU A 47 -4.16 -16.98 -3.14
N SER A 48 -3.85 -16.74 -4.42
CA SER A 48 -2.66 -17.30 -5.07
C SER A 48 -1.38 -16.87 -4.35
N SER A 49 -1.25 -15.59 -3.99
CA SER A 49 -0.08 -15.13 -3.24
C SER A 49 -0.02 -15.71 -1.82
N SER A 50 -1.18 -15.83 -1.16
CA SER A 50 -1.28 -16.42 0.17
C SER A 50 -0.85 -17.89 0.15
N ALA A 51 -1.20 -18.62 -0.91
CA ALA A 51 -0.74 -20.00 -1.13
C ALA A 51 0.78 -20.09 -1.35
N CYS A 52 1.41 -19.08 -1.95
CA CYS A 52 2.86 -18.99 -2.10
C CYS A 52 3.58 -18.48 -0.84
N GLY A 53 2.87 -18.08 0.22
CA GLY A 53 3.46 -17.54 1.44
C GLY A 53 4.10 -16.17 1.29
N LEU A 54 3.85 -15.46 0.18
CA LEU A 54 4.41 -14.14 -0.08
C LEU A 54 3.51 -13.05 0.49
N PRO A 55 4.06 -12.10 1.28
CA PRO A 55 3.29 -10.96 1.78
C PRO A 55 3.02 -9.98 0.63
N VAL A 56 1.76 -9.90 0.20
CA VAL A 56 1.31 -8.98 -0.85
C VAL A 56 0.38 -7.90 -0.31
N SER A 57 0.42 -6.74 -0.97
CA SER A 57 -0.49 -5.63 -0.70
C SER A 57 -1.84 -5.86 -1.37
N THR A 58 -2.89 -6.06 -0.56
CA THR A 58 -4.27 -6.21 -1.04
C THR A 58 -4.76 -4.98 -1.81
N SER A 59 -4.27 -3.78 -1.47
CA SER A 59 -4.58 -2.54 -2.22
C SER A 59 -4.06 -2.61 -3.65
N HIS A 60 -2.86 -3.13 -3.87
CA HIS A 60 -2.29 -3.26 -5.20
C HIS A 60 -3.00 -4.35 -6.00
N CYS A 61 -3.36 -5.48 -5.36
CA CYS A 61 -4.15 -6.53 -5.99
C CYS A 61 -5.51 -6.00 -6.47
N LEU A 62 -6.20 -5.18 -5.67
CA LEU A 62 -7.48 -4.61 -6.03
C LEU A 62 -7.37 -3.61 -7.19
N VAL A 63 -6.39 -2.70 -7.14
CA VAL A 63 -6.15 -1.75 -8.24
C VAL A 63 -5.76 -2.48 -9.53
N GLY A 64 -4.91 -3.51 -9.44
CA GLY A 64 -4.55 -4.35 -10.58
C GLY A 64 -5.75 -5.08 -11.19
N ALA A 65 -6.64 -5.61 -10.36
CA ALA A 65 -7.87 -6.25 -10.82
C ALA A 65 -8.82 -5.27 -11.54
N VAL A 66 -8.97 -4.03 -11.02
CA VAL A 66 -9.77 -2.97 -11.68
C VAL A 66 -9.20 -2.64 -13.06
N VAL A 67 -7.88 -2.47 -13.14
CA VAL A 67 -7.19 -2.20 -14.41
C VAL A 67 -7.35 -3.38 -15.38
N GLY A 68 -7.23 -4.61 -14.89
CA GLY A 68 -7.41 -5.82 -15.69
C GLY A 68 -8.82 -5.95 -16.28
N VAL A 69 -9.87 -5.75 -15.48
CA VAL A 69 -11.27 -5.77 -15.95
C VAL A 69 -11.51 -4.65 -16.96
N SER A 70 -11.02 -3.44 -16.68
CA SER A 70 -11.18 -2.29 -17.58
C SER A 70 -10.47 -2.51 -18.92
N LEU A 71 -9.32 -3.18 -18.93
CA LEU A 71 -8.61 -3.55 -20.15
C LEU A 71 -9.35 -4.65 -20.92
N ALA A 72 -9.89 -5.65 -20.23
CA ALA A 72 -10.67 -6.73 -20.85
C ALA A 72 -11.93 -6.19 -21.55
N GLU A 73 -12.65 -5.24 -20.93
CA GLU A 73 -13.81 -4.60 -21.54
C GLU A 73 -13.46 -3.78 -22.79
N LYS A 74 -12.33 -3.05 -22.75
CA LYS A 74 -11.80 -2.34 -23.93
C LYS A 74 -11.47 -3.28 -25.08
N LEU A 75 -10.85 -4.43 -24.79
CA LEU A 75 -10.52 -5.44 -25.80
C LEU A 75 -11.78 -6.11 -26.38
N CYS A 76 -12.85 -6.23 -25.60
CA CYS A 76 -14.12 -6.80 -26.04
C CYS A 76 -15.01 -5.79 -26.80
N GLY A 77 -14.54 -4.56 -27.03
CA GLY A 77 -15.23 -3.56 -27.83
C GLY A 77 -16.42 -2.88 -27.13
N VAL A 78 -16.46 -2.87 -25.79
CA VAL A 78 -17.55 -2.24 -25.04
C VAL A 78 -17.42 -0.70 -25.14
N PRO A 79 -18.37 0.03 -25.77
CA PRO A 79 -18.27 1.48 -25.93
C PRO A 79 -18.34 2.21 -24.58
N ASN A 80 -17.57 3.29 -24.43
CA ASN A 80 -17.48 4.14 -23.22
C ASN A 80 -16.94 3.45 -21.94
N THR A 81 -16.14 2.40 -22.07
CA THR A 81 -15.42 1.77 -20.93
C THR A 81 -14.00 2.31 -20.82
N GLY A 82 -13.90 3.57 -20.38
CA GLY A 82 -12.63 4.23 -20.12
C GLY A 82 -12.17 4.01 -18.68
N LEU A 83 -11.00 3.40 -18.47
CA LEU A 83 -10.27 3.51 -17.21
C LEU A 83 -9.84 4.99 -17.02
N ASP A 84 -10.23 5.60 -15.91
CA ASP A 84 -9.79 6.95 -15.54
C ASP A 84 -8.33 6.94 -15.08
N LEU A 85 -7.40 6.99 -16.04
CA LEU A 85 -5.95 7.00 -15.79
C LEU A 85 -5.52 8.15 -14.87
N THR A 86 -6.24 9.28 -14.91
CA THR A 86 -6.01 10.41 -14.01
C THR A 86 -6.21 10.04 -12.54
N VAL A 87 -7.24 9.26 -12.23
CA VAL A 87 -7.52 8.81 -10.85
C VAL A 87 -6.54 7.74 -10.44
N LEU A 88 -6.24 6.79 -11.35
CA LEU A 88 -5.22 5.78 -11.11
C LEU A 88 -3.85 6.40 -10.81
N SER A 89 -3.43 7.39 -11.61
CA SER A 89 -2.15 8.10 -11.41
C SER A 89 -2.11 8.81 -10.06
N LYS A 90 -3.20 9.44 -9.61
CA LYS A 90 -3.28 10.04 -8.26
C LYS A 90 -3.08 9.02 -7.14
N ILE A 91 -3.61 7.80 -7.30
CA ILE A 91 -3.43 6.71 -6.33
C ILE A 91 -1.96 6.27 -6.29
N VAL A 92 -1.35 6.06 -7.47
CA VAL A 92 0.06 5.66 -7.59
C VAL A 92 1.00 6.71 -7.01
N VAL A 93 0.76 7.99 -7.31
CA VAL A 93 1.51 9.11 -6.70
C VAL A 93 1.34 9.11 -5.19
N GLY A 94 0.12 8.85 -4.69
CA GLY A 94 -0.15 8.69 -3.26
C GLY A 94 0.73 7.62 -2.62
N TRP A 95 0.87 6.44 -3.24
CA TRP A 95 1.74 5.37 -2.72
C TRP A 95 3.21 5.79 -2.66
N VAL A 96 3.72 6.43 -3.71
CA VAL A 96 5.11 6.90 -3.74
C VAL A 96 5.36 7.95 -2.66
N VAL A 97 4.41 8.87 -2.43
CA VAL A 97 4.52 9.91 -1.39
C VAL A 97 4.40 9.35 0.02
N THR A 98 3.66 8.25 0.23
CA THR A 98 3.54 7.65 1.57
C THR A 98 4.85 7.03 2.08
N ILE A 99 5.73 6.54 1.20
CA ILE A 99 7.02 5.94 1.57
C ILE A 99 7.95 6.94 2.29
N PRO A 100 8.32 8.09 1.70
CA PRO A 100 9.19 9.06 2.35
C PRO A 100 8.54 9.67 3.59
N LEU A 101 7.21 9.87 3.59
CA LEU A 101 6.51 10.38 4.75
C LEU A 101 6.55 9.38 5.92
N ALA A 102 6.30 8.10 5.66
CA ALA A 102 6.42 7.06 6.67
C ALA A 102 7.86 6.93 7.20
N ALA A 103 8.86 6.99 6.32
CA ALA A 103 10.26 6.98 6.71
C ALA A 103 10.64 8.18 7.59
N ALA A 104 10.16 9.39 7.24
CA ALA A 104 10.40 10.60 8.01
C ALA A 104 9.76 10.53 9.42
N VAL A 105 8.52 10.05 9.51
CA VAL A 105 7.82 9.87 10.79
C VAL A 105 8.51 8.81 11.65
N ALA A 106 8.93 7.69 11.06
CA ALA A 106 9.66 6.65 11.76
C ALA A 106 11.01 7.15 12.29
N ALA A 107 11.76 7.89 11.47
CA ALA A 107 13.02 8.51 11.88
C ALA A 107 12.81 9.52 13.02
N ALA A 108 11.79 10.38 12.93
CA ALA A 108 11.46 11.33 14.00
C ALA A 108 11.09 10.63 15.32
N ALA A 109 10.27 9.57 15.24
CA ALA A 109 9.90 8.78 16.41
C ALA A 109 11.12 8.09 17.03
N PHE A 110 12.02 7.53 16.21
CA PHE A 110 13.26 6.90 16.69
C PHE A 110 14.17 7.92 17.38
N VAL A 111 14.36 9.10 16.79
CA VAL A 111 15.14 10.18 17.41
C VAL A 111 14.51 10.60 18.74
N LEU A 112 13.21 10.81 18.79
CA LEU A 112 12.51 11.18 20.02
C LEU A 112 12.66 10.12 21.12
N LEU A 113 12.50 8.85 20.78
CA LEU A 113 12.70 7.73 21.71
C LEU A 113 14.15 7.62 22.17
N SER A 114 15.12 7.83 21.27
CA SER A 114 16.54 7.82 21.62
C SER A 114 16.88 8.93 22.62
N TRP A 115 16.32 10.14 22.43
CA TRP A 115 16.46 11.27 23.35
C TRP A 115 15.87 10.99 24.74
N LEU A 116 14.73 10.29 24.83
CA LEU A 116 14.10 9.95 26.12
C LEU A 116 14.79 8.78 26.84
N THR A 117 15.33 7.80 26.10
CA THR A 117 15.80 6.53 26.69
C THR A 117 17.32 6.52 26.95
N CYS A 118 18.11 7.30 26.21
CA CYS A 118 19.56 7.40 26.43
C CYS A 118 20.10 8.76 25.96
N PRO A 119 20.46 9.70 26.86
CA PRO A 119 20.78 11.08 26.48
C PRO A 119 22.00 11.31 25.57
N HIS A 120 22.80 10.31 25.20
CA HIS A 120 23.98 10.51 24.35
C HIS A 120 24.57 9.17 23.85
N ARG A 121 24.03 8.63 22.74
CA ARG A 121 24.83 7.72 21.90
C ARG A 121 24.81 8.27 20.47
N PRO A 122 25.94 8.76 19.93
CA PRO A 122 25.98 9.27 18.56
C PRO A 122 25.66 8.10 17.61
N TYR A 123 24.64 8.27 16.78
CA TYR A 123 24.30 7.36 15.68
C TYR A 123 25.40 7.46 14.61
N ASN A 124 26.49 6.71 14.80
CA ASN A 124 27.64 6.67 13.90
C ASN A 124 27.86 5.26 13.34
N GLU A 125 26.88 4.73 12.62
CA GLU A 125 27.08 3.48 11.85
C GLU A 125 27.80 3.76 10.51
N GLY A 126 27.68 4.97 9.96
CA GLY A 126 28.37 5.37 8.72
C GLY A 126 29.89 5.41 8.83
N GLY A 127 30.43 5.76 10.01
CA GLY A 127 31.86 5.76 10.29
C GLY A 127 32.44 4.37 10.53
N GLU A 128 31.69 3.45 11.15
CA GLU A 128 32.13 2.05 11.36
C GLU A 128 32.19 1.25 10.06
N ILE A 129 31.27 1.48 9.11
CA ILE A 129 31.29 0.81 7.81
C ILE A 129 32.52 1.26 6.98
N LEU A 130 32.87 2.54 7.01
CA LEU A 130 34.08 3.05 6.35
C LEU A 130 35.35 2.54 7.03
N HIS A 131 35.41 2.50 8.36
CA HIS A 131 36.59 1.99 9.09
C HIS A 131 36.80 0.48 8.90
N ASN A 132 35.72 -0.31 8.85
CA ASN A 132 35.78 -1.76 8.62
C ASN A 132 35.97 -2.13 7.13
N ALA A 133 35.57 -1.25 6.20
CA ALA A 133 35.88 -1.41 4.78
C ALA A 133 37.37 -1.14 4.48
N THR A 134 37.99 -0.15 5.14
CA THR A 134 39.43 0.11 5.02
C THR A 134 40.27 -1.01 5.66
N ALA A 135 39.84 -1.57 6.79
CA ALA A 135 40.52 -2.68 7.47
C ALA A 135 40.45 -4.03 6.72
N ARG A 136 39.63 -4.15 5.68
CA ARG A 136 39.49 -5.38 4.86
C ARG A 136 40.22 -5.29 3.52
N GLY A 137 40.85 -4.15 3.23
CA GLY A 137 41.55 -3.85 1.98
C GLY A 137 43.08 -3.84 2.07
N GLU A 138 43.66 -4.22 3.20
CA GLU A 138 45.11 -4.39 3.42
C GLU A 138 45.49 -5.86 3.61
#